data_AF-A0A7C7RPD4-F1
#
_entry.id   AF-A0A7C7RPD4-F1
#
_cell.length_a   1.000
_cell.length_b   1.000
_cell.length_c   1.000
_cell.angle_alpha   90.00
_cell.angle_beta   90.00
_cell.angle_gamma   90.00
#
_symmetry.space_group_name_H-M   'P 1'
#
loop_
_entity.id
_entity.type
_entity.pdbx_description
1 polymer ?
#
loop_
_entity_poly.entity_id
_entity_poly.type
_entity_poly.pdbx_seq_one_letter_code
_entity_poly.pdbx_strand_id
1 'polypeptide(L)'
;MPPPEPGKLAFSDLSISPTAVEVGHEVTTTVVVTNVGGSSITETVPLLINGEVEDSQEVTLNPEESTTLTFTVNKTDVGTYTVVIGGLSGTFDVISLTLKNPSTIIIATIGEAESLDPAWAYDTASGEVIFNVYEPLIWFDRGNTDKFIPLIAENVPSIEDGTIRDNGTVYIFKIRTEINFTGYDAWGSLFNKELTPADVEYSFERALVQDRSGGPVWMLYEPLLGIMHSRFPNGTIRPELLNSTLIDQAVEPNAIHVWFKLKRPYPPFLQILSQIWASIVSKEFCIKHGDWPGTWNNWTLYNDPPRSPLDMYEVMCGTEPYMFKSWRREVQITLVRNPNYWRGPASIETAIIKKIDEWSTRKLMFMAGDADMVYVPRAHAPEIEGLPGIGCYILQL
;
A
#
# COMPACT_ATOMS: atom_id res chain seq x y z
N MET A 1 -61.04 -31.16 -29.78
CA MET A 1 -60.25 -30.10 -29.12
C MET A 1 -59.82 -29.12 -30.19
N PRO A 2 -59.85 -27.80 -29.93
CA PRO A 2 -59.15 -26.86 -30.80
C PRO A 2 -57.65 -27.24 -30.87
N PRO A 3 -56.97 -26.97 -31.99
CA PRO A 3 -55.53 -27.18 -32.08
C PRO A 3 -54.81 -26.34 -31.01
N PRO A 4 -53.71 -26.85 -30.42
CA PRO A 4 -52.92 -26.07 -29.47
C PRO A 4 -52.47 -24.75 -30.10
N GLU A 5 -52.43 -23.68 -29.31
CA GLU A 5 -51.93 -22.39 -29.80
C GLU A 5 -50.49 -22.54 -30.33
N PRO A 6 -50.10 -21.81 -31.39
CA PRO A 6 -48.73 -21.80 -31.86
C PRO A 6 -47.76 -21.42 -30.74
N GLY A 7 -46.56 -21.98 -30.76
CA GLY A 7 -45.48 -21.53 -29.87
C GLY A 7 -45.19 -20.04 -30.08
N LYS A 8 -44.77 -19.36 -29.02
CA LYS A 8 -44.47 -17.92 -29.05
C LYS A 8 -43.42 -17.60 -27.98
N LEU A 9 -42.31 -17.01 -28.38
CA LEU A 9 -41.30 -16.57 -27.43
C LEU A 9 -41.66 -15.22 -26.80
N ALA A 10 -41.41 -15.09 -25.51
CA ALA A 10 -41.42 -13.85 -24.74
C ALA A 10 -40.07 -13.68 -24.05
N PHE A 11 -39.63 -12.43 -23.93
CA PHE A 11 -38.32 -12.06 -23.42
C PHE A 11 -38.46 -11.23 -22.15
N SER A 12 -37.65 -11.54 -21.13
CA SER A 12 -37.58 -10.78 -19.88
C SER A 12 -36.14 -10.71 -19.36
N ASP A 13 -35.92 -9.90 -18.33
CA ASP A 13 -34.69 -9.89 -17.53
C ASP A 13 -33.39 -9.70 -18.34
N LEU A 14 -33.41 -8.76 -19.29
CA LEU A 14 -32.20 -8.33 -20.00
C LEU A 14 -31.20 -7.76 -18.98
N SER A 15 -30.01 -8.36 -18.93
CA SER A 15 -28.89 -7.89 -18.14
C SER A 15 -27.68 -7.66 -19.05
N ILE A 16 -26.97 -6.56 -18.83
CA ILE A 16 -25.73 -6.20 -19.54
C ILE A 16 -24.70 -5.92 -18.47
N SER A 17 -23.61 -6.68 -18.46
CA SER A 17 -22.58 -6.55 -17.43
C SER A 17 -21.18 -6.81 -17.99
N PRO A 18 -20.22 -5.90 -17.75
CA PRO A 18 -20.41 -4.59 -17.14
C PRO A 18 -21.06 -3.59 -18.13
N THR A 19 -21.63 -2.49 -17.64
CA THR A 19 -22.22 -1.44 -18.49
C THR A 19 -21.18 -0.50 -19.09
N ALA A 20 -19.90 -0.71 -18.81
CA ALA A 20 -18.81 -0.08 -19.53
C ALA A 20 -17.52 -0.89 -19.42
N VAL A 21 -16.73 -0.89 -20.49
CA VAL A 21 -15.51 -1.68 -20.65
C VAL A 21 -14.42 -0.88 -21.37
N GLU A 22 -13.15 -1.22 -21.14
CA GLU A 22 -12.09 -0.77 -22.04
C GLU A 22 -12.21 -1.45 -23.40
N VAL A 23 -11.69 -0.78 -24.44
CA VAL A 23 -11.47 -1.34 -25.78
C VAL A 23 -10.90 -2.77 -25.68
N GLY A 24 -11.55 -3.71 -26.38
CA GLY A 24 -11.10 -5.10 -26.43
C GLY A 24 -11.53 -5.99 -25.27
N HIS A 25 -12.24 -5.47 -24.27
CA HIS A 25 -12.80 -6.28 -23.17
C HIS A 25 -14.23 -6.74 -23.48
N GLU A 26 -14.62 -7.83 -22.82
CA GLU A 26 -15.90 -8.49 -23.04
C GLU A 26 -17.03 -7.90 -22.19
N VAL A 27 -18.20 -7.76 -22.81
CA VAL A 27 -19.47 -7.45 -22.16
C VAL A 27 -20.36 -8.69 -22.29
N THR A 28 -20.85 -9.18 -21.15
CA THR A 28 -21.81 -10.27 -21.13
C THR A 28 -23.23 -9.71 -21.15
N THR A 29 -24.04 -10.17 -22.09
CA THR A 29 -25.47 -9.87 -22.15
C THR A 29 -26.27 -11.14 -21.94
N THR A 30 -27.21 -11.12 -20.99
CA THR A 30 -28.12 -12.25 -20.75
C THR A 30 -29.57 -11.83 -20.93
N VAL A 31 -30.41 -12.74 -21.41
CA VAL A 31 -31.87 -12.54 -21.46
C VAL A 31 -32.58 -13.84 -21.13
N VAL A 32 -33.70 -13.76 -20.39
CA VAL A 32 -34.58 -14.90 -20.16
C VAL A 32 -35.57 -15.00 -21.32
N VAL A 33 -35.66 -16.20 -21.90
CA VAL A 33 -36.55 -16.51 -23.02
C VAL A 33 -37.53 -17.58 -22.56
N THR A 34 -38.83 -17.31 -22.70
CA THR A 34 -39.90 -18.22 -22.28
C THR A 34 -40.83 -18.50 -23.46
N ASN A 35 -41.23 -19.76 -23.66
CA ASN A 35 -42.30 -20.09 -24.58
C ASN A 35 -43.66 -19.93 -23.88
N VAL A 36 -44.39 -18.88 -24.25
CA VAL A 36 -45.72 -18.57 -23.73
C VAL A 36 -46.85 -19.11 -24.62
N GLY A 37 -46.52 -19.86 -25.67
CA GLY A 37 -47.47 -20.48 -26.59
C GLY A 37 -47.83 -21.92 -26.21
N GLY A 38 -48.78 -22.51 -26.95
CA GLY A 38 -49.35 -23.83 -26.66
C GLY A 38 -48.63 -25.03 -27.30
N SER A 39 -47.57 -24.80 -28.07
CA SER A 39 -46.78 -25.84 -28.75
C SER A 39 -45.27 -25.54 -28.70
N SER A 40 -44.44 -26.57 -28.90
CA SER A 40 -42.99 -26.42 -28.95
C SER A 40 -42.58 -25.50 -30.11
N ILE A 41 -41.55 -24.68 -29.88
CA ILE A 41 -41.03 -23.73 -30.86
C ILE A 41 -39.51 -23.80 -30.91
N THR A 42 -38.96 -23.71 -32.12
CA THR A 42 -37.55 -23.48 -32.39
C THR A 42 -37.42 -22.15 -33.12
N GLU A 43 -36.72 -21.18 -32.53
CA GLU A 43 -36.46 -19.88 -33.14
C GLU A 43 -35.00 -19.46 -32.91
N THR A 44 -34.46 -18.72 -33.88
CA THR A 44 -33.16 -18.05 -33.75
C THR A 44 -33.35 -16.67 -33.15
N VAL A 45 -32.74 -16.43 -31.99
CA VAL A 45 -32.80 -15.15 -31.28
C VAL A 45 -31.54 -14.34 -31.63
N PRO A 46 -31.66 -13.21 -32.35
CA PRO A 46 -30.51 -12.35 -32.66
C PRO A 46 -30.19 -11.42 -31.48
N LEU A 47 -28.90 -11.24 -31.23
CA LEU A 47 -28.35 -10.11 -30.50
C LEU A 47 -28.08 -8.99 -31.51
N LEU A 48 -28.70 -7.84 -31.29
CA LEU A 48 -28.44 -6.63 -32.07
C LEU A 48 -27.55 -5.66 -31.30
N ILE A 49 -26.50 -5.17 -31.94
CA ILE A 49 -25.66 -4.08 -31.47
C ILE A 49 -25.78 -2.90 -32.43
N ASN A 50 -26.22 -1.74 -31.92
CA ASN A 50 -26.51 -0.55 -32.74
C ASN A 50 -27.46 -0.82 -33.92
N GLY A 51 -28.36 -1.80 -33.77
CA GLY A 51 -29.33 -2.20 -34.79
C GLY A 51 -28.80 -3.22 -35.80
N GLU A 52 -27.53 -3.63 -35.74
CA GLU A 52 -26.95 -4.68 -36.59
C GLU A 52 -26.88 -6.01 -35.82
N VAL A 53 -27.09 -7.13 -36.52
CA VAL A 53 -26.98 -8.47 -35.91
C VAL A 53 -25.50 -8.74 -35.62
N GLU A 54 -25.17 -8.82 -34.35
CA GLU A 54 -23.82 -9.12 -33.86
C GLU A 54 -23.59 -10.62 -33.70
N ASP A 55 -24.59 -11.30 -33.12
CA ASP A 55 -24.57 -12.74 -32.86
C ASP A 55 -26.01 -13.28 -32.83
N SER A 56 -26.18 -14.60 -32.81
CA SER A 56 -27.50 -15.22 -32.68
C SER A 56 -27.42 -16.61 -32.08
N GLN A 57 -28.42 -17.00 -31.29
CA GLN A 57 -28.54 -18.35 -30.73
C GLN A 57 -29.89 -18.96 -31.10
N GLU A 58 -29.87 -20.21 -31.56
CA GLU A 58 -31.10 -20.99 -31.75
C GLU A 58 -31.54 -21.57 -30.41
N VAL A 59 -32.84 -21.46 -30.12
CA VAL A 59 -33.44 -22.01 -28.90
C VAL A 59 -34.66 -22.85 -29.27
N THR A 60 -34.78 -24.02 -28.65
CA THR A 60 -35.97 -24.86 -28.72
C THR A 60 -36.59 -24.97 -27.34
N LEU A 61 -37.86 -24.60 -27.21
CA LEU A 61 -38.59 -24.61 -25.93
C LEU A 61 -39.95 -25.28 -26.06
N ASN A 62 -40.30 -26.14 -25.12
CA ASN A 62 -41.64 -26.66 -24.94
C ASN A 62 -42.57 -25.59 -24.31
N PRO A 63 -43.91 -25.77 -24.35
CA PRO A 63 -44.83 -24.85 -23.68
C PRO A 63 -44.45 -24.64 -22.21
N GLU A 64 -44.48 -23.38 -21.76
CA GLU A 64 -44.12 -22.94 -20.40
C GLU A 64 -42.64 -23.15 -20.00
N GLU A 65 -41.79 -23.62 -20.93
CA GLU A 65 -40.35 -23.77 -20.70
C GLU A 65 -39.64 -22.41 -20.84
N SER A 66 -38.67 -22.17 -19.96
CA SER A 66 -37.81 -20.99 -19.97
C SER A 66 -36.35 -21.39 -19.99
N THR A 67 -35.52 -20.61 -20.66
CA THR A 67 -34.06 -20.71 -20.59
C THR A 67 -33.42 -19.33 -20.59
N THR A 68 -32.14 -19.24 -20.20
CA THR A 68 -31.37 -18.01 -20.26
C THR A 68 -30.38 -18.10 -21.41
N LEU A 69 -30.47 -17.16 -22.35
CA LEU A 69 -29.47 -16.99 -23.40
C LEU A 69 -28.37 -16.05 -22.90
N THR A 70 -27.13 -16.37 -23.24
CA THR A 70 -25.94 -15.59 -22.86
C THR A 70 -25.11 -15.29 -24.11
N PHE A 71 -24.84 -14.01 -24.35
CA PHE A 71 -24.04 -13.51 -25.45
C PHE A 71 -22.83 -12.76 -24.90
N THR A 72 -21.70 -12.82 -25.62
CA THR A 72 -20.49 -12.08 -25.29
C THR A 72 -20.18 -11.11 -26.43
N VAL A 73 -20.01 -9.83 -26.09
CA VAL A 73 -19.72 -8.76 -27.05
C VAL A 73 -18.35 -8.18 -26.75
N ASN A 74 -17.53 -8.01 -27.79
CA ASN A 74 -16.24 -7.36 -27.70
C ASN A 74 -16.17 -6.28 -28.78
N LYS A 75 -15.80 -5.06 -28.38
CA LYS A 75 -15.74 -3.90 -29.28
C LYS A 75 -14.39 -3.20 -29.18
N THR A 76 -13.90 -2.78 -30.33
CA THR A 76 -12.59 -2.14 -30.47
C THR A 76 -12.66 -0.62 -30.58
N ASP A 77 -13.83 -0.08 -30.89
CA ASP A 77 -14.03 1.36 -31.06
C ASP A 77 -14.68 1.95 -29.80
N VAL A 78 -14.27 3.17 -29.44
CA VAL A 78 -14.83 3.90 -28.31
C VAL A 78 -16.21 4.42 -28.67
N GLY A 79 -17.18 4.24 -27.78
CA GLY A 79 -18.53 4.75 -27.96
C GLY A 79 -19.58 4.03 -27.11
N THR A 80 -20.80 4.55 -27.14
CA THR A 80 -21.97 3.91 -26.52
C THR A 80 -22.60 2.95 -27.52
N TYR A 81 -22.79 1.70 -27.09
CA TYR A 81 -23.39 0.64 -27.88
C TYR A 81 -24.77 0.29 -27.32
N THR A 82 -25.77 0.29 -28.19
CA THR A 82 -27.13 -0.13 -27.85
C THR A 82 -27.29 -1.61 -28.10
N VAL A 83 -27.66 -2.35 -27.06
CA VAL A 83 -27.95 -3.79 -27.08
C VAL A 83 -29.46 -3.97 -27.23
N VAL A 84 -29.89 -4.81 -28.17
CA VAL A 84 -31.30 -5.21 -28.29
C VAL A 84 -31.43 -6.73 -28.46
N ILE A 85 -32.25 -7.37 -27.62
CA ILE A 85 -32.63 -8.78 -27.76
C ILE A 85 -34.13 -8.91 -27.52
N GLY A 86 -34.87 -9.50 -28.46
CA GLY A 86 -36.30 -9.76 -28.28
C GLY A 86 -37.16 -8.52 -28.03
N GLY A 87 -36.69 -7.34 -28.46
CA GLY A 87 -37.35 -6.05 -28.23
C GLY A 87 -36.99 -5.35 -26.90
N LEU A 88 -36.27 -6.02 -26.00
CA LEU A 88 -35.67 -5.38 -24.83
C LEU A 88 -34.40 -4.64 -25.23
N SER A 89 -34.13 -3.47 -24.64
CA SER A 89 -32.94 -2.68 -24.96
C SER A 89 -32.18 -2.20 -23.73
N GLY A 90 -30.87 -2.03 -23.87
CA GLY A 90 -29.98 -1.41 -22.91
C GLY A 90 -28.72 -0.88 -23.60
N THR A 91 -27.77 -0.35 -22.84
CA THR A 91 -26.52 0.20 -23.41
C THR A 91 -25.30 -0.21 -22.60
N PHE A 92 -24.15 -0.27 -23.26
CA PHE A 92 -22.84 -0.25 -22.60
C PHE A 92 -21.89 0.72 -23.30
N ASP A 93 -20.92 1.25 -22.56
CA ASP A 93 -19.88 2.13 -23.11
C ASP A 93 -18.57 1.39 -23.32
N VAL A 94 -17.94 1.59 -24.47
CA VAL A 94 -16.54 1.22 -24.68
C VAL A 94 -15.72 2.48 -24.53
N ILE A 95 -14.78 2.46 -23.60
CA ILE A 95 -13.89 3.59 -23.30
C ILE A 95 -12.46 3.24 -23.67
N SER A 96 -11.65 4.27 -23.92
CA SER A 96 -10.20 4.14 -24.01
C SER A 96 -9.59 4.95 -22.88
N LEU A 97 -8.95 4.26 -21.93
CA LEU A 97 -8.22 4.90 -20.86
C LEU A 97 -6.79 5.16 -21.35
N THR A 98 -6.48 6.41 -21.65
CA THR A 98 -5.11 6.83 -22.00
C THR A 98 -4.36 7.21 -20.74
N LEU A 99 -3.31 6.44 -20.40
CA LEU A 99 -2.38 6.81 -19.33
C LEU A 99 -1.63 8.09 -19.72
N LYS A 100 -1.91 9.21 -19.04
CA LYS A 100 -1.23 10.47 -19.30
C LYS A 100 0.27 10.40 -19.03
N ASN A 101 0.65 9.68 -17.98
CA ASN A 101 2.04 9.56 -17.53
C ASN A 101 2.42 8.08 -17.29
N PRO A 102 2.73 7.30 -18.34
CA PRO A 102 2.89 5.84 -18.22
C PRO A 102 4.03 5.39 -17.29
N SER A 103 5.00 6.25 -16.99
CA SER A 103 6.11 5.98 -16.07
C SER A 103 5.96 6.64 -14.69
N THR A 104 4.83 7.30 -14.42
CA THR A 104 4.61 8.05 -13.18
C THR A 104 3.26 7.70 -12.57
N ILE A 105 3.25 7.39 -11.28
CA ILE A 105 2.01 7.30 -10.50
C ILE A 105 1.83 8.60 -9.71
N ILE A 106 0.63 9.18 -9.79
CA ILE A 106 0.23 10.38 -9.06
C ILE A 106 -0.84 10.00 -8.05
N ILE A 107 -0.51 10.12 -6.78
CA ILE A 107 -1.41 9.87 -5.66
C ILE A 107 -1.86 11.24 -5.12
N ALA A 108 -3.16 11.52 -5.14
CA ALA A 108 -3.71 12.75 -4.55
C ALA A 108 -4.38 12.42 -3.21
N THR A 109 -3.75 12.88 -2.13
CA THR A 109 -4.13 12.64 -0.73
C THR A 109 -4.44 13.95 -0.02
N ILE A 110 -4.84 13.88 1.25
CA ILE A 110 -5.14 15.04 2.11
C ILE A 110 -4.05 15.33 3.14
N GLY A 111 -3.22 14.32 3.45
CA GLY A 111 -2.18 14.44 4.46
C GLY A 111 -0.86 14.94 3.86
N GLU A 112 -0.16 15.77 4.60
CA GLU A 112 1.28 15.99 4.40
C GLU A 112 2.04 15.22 5.48
N ALA A 113 3.19 14.65 5.11
CA ALA A 113 4.08 14.02 6.07
C ALA A 113 4.51 15.01 7.15
N GLU A 114 4.47 14.61 8.41
CA GLU A 114 5.07 15.41 9.49
C GLU A 114 6.60 15.26 9.49
N SER A 115 7.07 14.05 9.18
CA SER A 115 8.48 13.68 9.25
C SER A 115 8.84 12.65 8.18
N LEU A 116 10.08 12.69 7.70
CA LEU A 116 10.71 11.68 6.86
C LEU A 116 11.56 10.71 7.68
N ASP A 117 11.62 10.88 9.00
CA ASP A 117 12.43 10.09 9.92
C ASP A 117 11.57 9.02 10.63
N PRO A 118 11.86 7.73 10.42
CA PRO A 118 11.21 6.62 11.11
C PRO A 118 11.06 6.81 12.62
N ALA A 119 12.08 7.32 13.32
CA ALA A 119 12.06 7.46 14.78
C ALA A 119 11.14 8.60 15.27
N TRP A 120 10.68 9.47 14.36
CA TRP A 120 9.90 10.67 14.67
C TRP A 120 8.45 10.58 14.21
N ALA A 121 8.21 9.90 13.09
CA ALA A 121 6.90 9.81 12.46
C ALA A 121 5.91 9.00 13.31
N TYR A 122 4.74 9.57 13.59
CA TYR A 122 3.64 8.90 14.29
C TYR A 122 2.27 9.21 13.67
N ASP A 123 2.27 9.38 12.36
CA ASP A 123 1.11 9.65 11.53
C ASP A 123 1.16 8.82 10.24
N THR A 124 0.02 8.66 9.59
CA THR A 124 -0.09 7.83 8.37
C THR A 124 0.49 8.49 7.12
N ALA A 125 0.54 9.83 7.06
CA ALA A 125 1.02 10.54 5.88
C ALA A 125 2.55 10.44 5.76
N SER A 126 3.26 10.52 6.88
CA SER A 126 4.69 10.19 6.94
C SER A 126 4.93 8.73 6.57
N GLY A 127 4.09 7.82 7.05
CA GLY A 127 4.21 6.39 6.75
C GLY A 127 4.05 6.03 5.28
N GLU A 128 3.17 6.74 4.55
CA GLU A 128 3.02 6.61 3.09
C GLU A 128 4.34 6.86 2.35
N VAL A 129 5.19 7.76 2.87
CA VAL A 129 6.50 8.07 2.29
C VAL A 129 7.57 7.11 2.82
N ILE A 130 7.61 6.89 4.14
CA ILE A 130 8.66 6.12 4.82
C ILE A 130 8.72 4.69 4.29
N PHE A 131 7.60 3.99 4.14
CA PHE A 131 7.58 2.61 3.65
C PHE A 131 7.91 2.46 2.16
N ASN A 132 8.04 3.56 1.41
CA ASN A 132 8.56 3.51 0.04
C ASN A 132 10.08 3.73 -0.01
N VAL A 133 10.72 4.12 1.10
CA VAL A 133 12.16 4.44 1.14
C VAL A 133 12.93 3.59 2.16
N TYR A 134 12.34 3.24 3.31
CA TYR A 134 12.95 2.44 4.37
C TYR A 134 12.22 1.11 4.59
N GLU A 135 12.97 0.04 4.85
CA GLU A 135 12.46 -1.29 5.19
C GLU A 135 12.66 -1.58 6.69
N PRO A 136 11.70 -2.22 7.38
CA PRO A 136 11.94 -2.88 8.66
C PRO A 136 12.62 -4.25 8.49
N LEU A 137 12.90 -4.93 9.61
CA LEU A 137 13.45 -6.29 9.62
C LEU A 137 12.47 -7.32 9.05
N ILE A 138 11.20 -7.16 9.35
CA ILE A 138 10.09 -8.05 9.00
C ILE A 138 8.86 -7.23 8.62
N TRP A 139 7.91 -7.84 7.93
CA TRP A 139 6.69 -7.19 7.48
C TRP A 139 5.46 -8.04 7.77
N PHE A 140 4.27 -7.44 7.76
CA PHE A 140 3.01 -8.18 7.79
C PHE A 140 2.83 -9.04 6.52
N ASP A 141 2.38 -10.28 6.69
CA ASP A 141 1.94 -11.08 5.56
C ASP A 141 0.61 -10.56 5.04
N ARG A 142 0.64 -9.65 4.06
CA ARG A 142 -0.54 -9.04 3.44
C ARG A 142 -1.43 -8.36 4.51
N GLY A 143 -2.72 -8.69 4.55
CA GLY A 143 -3.69 -8.14 5.50
C GLY A 143 -3.76 -8.85 6.85
N ASN A 144 -2.83 -9.78 7.14
CA ASN A 144 -2.80 -10.42 8.47
C ASN A 144 -2.14 -9.50 9.49
N THR A 145 -2.64 -9.49 10.72
CA THR A 145 -2.10 -8.68 11.83
C THR A 145 -1.20 -9.46 12.79
N ASP A 146 -1.09 -10.78 12.60
CA ASP A 146 -0.37 -11.72 13.46
C ASP A 146 0.57 -12.66 12.71
N LYS A 147 0.71 -12.49 11.39
CA LYS A 147 1.63 -13.24 10.54
C LYS A 147 2.64 -12.30 9.91
N PHE A 148 3.90 -12.73 9.90
CA PHE A 148 5.00 -11.91 9.42
C PHE A 148 5.81 -12.65 8.35
N ILE A 149 6.41 -11.87 7.46
CA ILE A 149 7.37 -12.33 6.46
C ILE A 149 8.72 -11.64 6.66
N PRO A 150 9.84 -12.30 6.32
CA PRO A 150 11.16 -11.69 6.36
C PRO A 150 11.31 -10.56 5.33
N LEU A 151 11.98 -9.48 5.72
CA LEU A 151 12.34 -8.36 4.84
C LEU A 151 13.87 -8.14 4.85
N ILE A 152 14.41 -7.14 5.57
CA ILE A 152 15.87 -7.01 5.78
C ILE A 152 16.45 -8.24 6.48
N ALA A 153 15.69 -8.86 7.39
CA ALA A 153 16.07 -10.12 7.99
C ALA A 153 15.83 -11.30 7.02
N GLU A 154 16.62 -12.37 7.17
CA GLU A 154 16.38 -13.64 6.47
C GLU A 154 15.29 -14.47 7.14
N ASN A 155 15.01 -14.22 8.43
CA ASN A 155 14.07 -14.99 9.24
C ASN A 155 13.07 -14.08 9.98
N VAL A 156 11.91 -14.65 10.30
CA VAL A 156 11.01 -14.15 11.35
C VAL A 156 11.30 -14.97 12.60
N PRO A 157 11.67 -14.36 13.73
CA PRO A 157 12.05 -15.13 14.90
C PRO A 157 10.91 -16.01 15.42
N SER A 158 11.23 -17.24 15.83
CA SER A 158 10.27 -18.19 16.39
C SER A 158 10.84 -19.00 17.55
N ILE A 159 9.98 -19.59 18.38
CA ILE A 159 10.42 -20.54 19.41
C ILE A 159 10.91 -21.84 18.77
N GLU A 160 10.29 -22.25 17.66
CA GLU A 160 10.53 -23.53 16.98
C GLU A 160 11.94 -23.63 16.39
N ASP A 161 12.41 -22.58 15.71
CA ASP A 161 13.78 -22.49 15.18
C ASP A 161 14.80 -22.00 16.23
N GLY A 162 14.35 -21.78 17.47
CA GLY A 162 15.18 -21.33 18.58
C GLY A 162 15.74 -19.93 18.38
N THR A 163 15.15 -19.09 17.54
CA THR A 163 15.55 -17.67 17.43
C THR A 163 14.77 -16.75 18.36
N ILE A 164 13.72 -17.26 19.00
CA ILE A 164 13.16 -16.75 20.25
C ILE A 164 13.62 -17.64 21.40
N ARG A 165 14.33 -17.06 22.37
CA ARG A 165 14.92 -17.78 23.52
C ARG A 165 14.60 -17.11 24.85
N ASP A 166 15.12 -17.70 25.92
CA ASP A 166 15.06 -17.15 27.29
C ASP A 166 13.63 -16.79 27.70
N ASN A 167 12.73 -17.77 27.52
CA ASN A 167 11.29 -17.64 27.79
C ASN A 167 10.60 -16.51 27.01
N GLY A 168 11.06 -16.20 25.80
CA GLY A 168 10.46 -15.15 24.97
C GLY A 168 11.01 -13.75 25.24
N THR A 169 12.23 -13.64 25.78
CA THR A 169 12.87 -12.36 26.07
C THR A 169 14.05 -12.05 25.15
N VAL A 170 14.48 -13.00 24.32
CA VAL A 170 15.54 -12.78 23.34
C VAL A 170 15.03 -13.13 21.95
N TYR A 171 15.12 -12.17 21.02
CA TYR A 171 14.70 -12.33 19.61
C TYR A 171 15.91 -12.11 18.71
N ILE A 172 16.26 -13.10 17.88
CA ILE A 172 17.47 -13.11 17.06
C ILE A 172 17.09 -13.06 15.58
N PHE A 173 17.56 -12.03 14.90
CA PHE A 173 17.42 -11.85 13.47
C PHE A 173 18.76 -12.08 12.78
N LYS A 174 18.76 -12.88 11.71
CA LYS A 174 19.86 -12.96 10.76
C LYS A 174 19.64 -11.89 9.69
N ILE A 175 20.63 -11.03 9.47
CA ILE A 175 20.53 -9.91 8.55
C ILE A 175 21.02 -10.33 7.16
N ARG A 176 20.27 -9.98 6.11
CA ARG A 176 20.68 -10.22 4.72
C ARG A 176 21.94 -9.41 4.39
N THR A 177 22.80 -9.98 3.56
CA THR A 177 23.93 -9.29 2.93
C THR A 177 23.52 -8.71 1.58
N GLU A 178 24.38 -7.89 0.95
CA GLU A 178 24.18 -7.36 -0.41
C GLU A 178 22.95 -6.43 -0.56
N ILE A 179 22.43 -5.91 0.56
CA ILE A 179 21.43 -4.84 0.56
C ILE A 179 22.16 -3.51 0.74
N ASN A 180 21.94 -2.55 -0.16
CA ASN A 180 22.55 -1.23 -0.04
C ASN A 180 21.52 -0.17 0.34
N PHE A 181 21.83 0.62 1.36
CA PHE A 181 21.23 1.92 1.56
C PHE A 181 21.51 2.80 0.35
N THR A 182 20.48 3.40 -0.22
CA THR A 182 20.60 4.31 -1.36
C THR A 182 19.74 5.55 -1.14
N GLY A 183 20.30 6.72 -1.41
CA GLY A 183 19.59 8.00 -1.29
C GLY A 183 20.48 9.17 -1.68
N TYR A 184 19.90 10.35 -1.86
CA TYR A 184 20.67 11.58 -2.07
C TYR A 184 20.87 12.30 -0.73
N ASP A 185 22.10 12.70 -0.44
CA ASP A 185 22.37 13.58 0.70
C ASP A 185 21.91 15.02 0.44
N ALA A 186 21.96 15.86 1.47
CA ALA A 186 21.50 17.25 1.39
C ALA A 186 22.30 18.13 0.39
N TRP A 187 23.39 17.60 -0.17
CA TRP A 187 24.30 18.25 -1.11
C TRP A 187 24.14 17.66 -2.51
N GLY A 188 23.19 16.75 -2.71
CA GLY A 188 22.86 16.12 -3.99
C GLY A 188 23.77 14.97 -4.39
N SER A 189 24.65 14.50 -3.51
CA SER A 189 25.50 13.34 -3.79
C SER A 189 24.75 12.04 -3.53
N LEU A 190 24.86 11.09 -4.46
CA LEU A 190 24.31 9.75 -4.27
C LEU A 190 25.11 9.04 -3.17
N PHE A 191 24.43 8.70 -2.09
CA PHE A 191 24.91 7.80 -1.07
C PHE A 191 24.55 6.37 -1.46
N ASN A 192 25.53 5.46 -1.39
CA ASN A 192 25.33 4.04 -1.61
C ASN A 192 26.26 3.28 -0.66
N LYS A 193 25.68 2.53 0.27
CA LYS A 193 26.46 1.78 1.26
C LYS A 193 25.75 0.49 1.64
N GLU A 194 26.50 -0.60 1.72
CA GLU A 194 25.98 -1.88 2.19
C GLU A 194 25.46 -1.77 3.64
N LEU A 195 24.28 -2.34 3.86
CA LEU A 195 23.64 -2.48 5.16
C LEU A 195 24.39 -3.51 5.99
N THR A 196 24.66 -3.16 7.24
CA THR A 196 25.30 -4.06 8.20
C THR A 196 24.42 -4.27 9.44
N PRO A 197 24.65 -5.34 10.22
CA PRO A 197 24.01 -5.50 11.53
C PRO A 197 24.22 -4.30 12.48
N ALA A 198 25.32 -3.55 12.34
CA ALA A 198 25.56 -2.34 13.12
C ALA A 198 24.65 -1.16 12.74
N ASP A 199 24.11 -1.12 11.51
CA ASP A 199 23.10 -0.14 11.11
C ASP A 199 21.74 -0.46 11.75
N VAL A 200 21.43 -1.75 11.90
CA VAL A 200 20.22 -2.21 12.61
C VAL A 200 20.31 -1.85 14.09
N GLU A 201 21.39 -2.21 14.79
CA GLU A 201 21.66 -1.78 16.17
C GLU A 201 21.49 -0.26 16.31
N TYR A 202 22.23 0.49 15.49
CA TYR A 202 22.18 1.95 15.50
C TYR A 202 20.77 2.51 15.32
N SER A 203 19.94 1.93 14.43
CA SER A 203 18.58 2.41 14.17
C SER A 203 17.72 2.42 15.44
N PHE A 204 17.77 1.32 16.21
CA PHE A 204 16.99 1.18 17.45
C PHE A 204 17.60 1.97 18.60
N GLU A 205 18.92 1.93 18.77
CA GLU A 205 19.60 2.72 19.81
C GLU A 205 19.42 4.22 19.58
N ARG A 206 19.55 4.69 18.34
CA ARG A 206 19.30 6.08 17.95
C ARG A 206 17.88 6.50 18.28
N ALA A 207 16.89 5.67 17.96
CA ALA A 207 15.50 5.96 18.29
C ALA A 207 15.32 6.11 19.81
N LEU A 208 15.89 5.20 20.61
CA LEU A 208 15.88 5.28 22.08
C LEU A 208 16.64 6.51 22.59
N VAL A 209 17.78 6.88 22.01
CA VAL A 209 18.55 8.07 22.35
C VAL A 209 17.74 9.34 22.10
N GLN A 210 17.10 9.44 20.93
CA GLN A 210 16.30 10.60 20.55
C GLN A 210 15.03 10.70 21.38
N ASP A 211 14.25 9.63 21.47
CA ASP A 211 12.99 9.55 22.23
C ASP A 211 12.16 10.84 22.11
N ARG A 212 11.81 11.27 20.90
CA ARG A 212 11.08 12.53 20.68
C ARG A 212 9.82 12.58 21.56
N SER A 213 9.59 13.70 22.23
CA SER A 213 8.35 13.94 22.98
C SER A 213 7.11 13.79 22.08
N GLY A 214 6.17 12.94 22.49
CA GLY A 214 4.97 12.61 21.70
C GLY A 214 5.21 11.67 20.51
N GLY A 215 6.44 11.20 20.31
CA GLY A 215 6.80 10.28 19.23
C GLY A 215 6.47 8.80 19.53
N PRO A 216 6.75 7.90 18.58
CA PRO A 216 6.36 6.49 18.64
C PRO A 216 7.27 5.63 19.53
N VAL A 217 8.44 6.14 19.92
CA VAL A 217 9.53 5.36 20.54
C VAL A 217 9.15 4.71 21.87
N TRP A 218 8.08 5.16 22.53
CA TRP A 218 7.55 4.51 23.73
C TRP A 218 7.26 3.01 23.51
N MET A 219 6.90 2.61 22.28
CA MET A 219 6.67 1.21 21.89
C MET A 219 7.94 0.37 21.88
N LEU A 220 9.13 0.99 21.79
CA LEU A 220 10.42 0.32 21.93
C LEU A 220 10.89 0.35 23.40
N TYR A 221 10.67 1.48 24.08
CA TYR A 221 10.99 1.64 25.50
C TYR A 221 10.31 0.60 26.38
N GLU A 222 9.01 0.35 26.19
CA GLU A 222 8.27 -0.61 27.02
C GLU A 222 8.88 -2.02 27.00
N PRO A 223 9.00 -2.69 25.85
CA PRO A 223 9.50 -4.06 25.80
C PRO A 223 11.00 -4.14 26.13
N LEU A 224 11.82 -3.19 25.68
CA LEU A 224 13.28 -3.28 25.79
C LEU A 224 13.81 -2.82 27.14
N LEU A 225 13.23 -1.74 27.69
CA LEU A 225 13.76 -1.07 28.88
C LEU A 225 12.81 -1.14 30.08
N GLY A 226 11.55 -1.52 29.89
CA GLY A 226 10.57 -1.67 30.97
C GLY A 226 10.07 -0.33 31.53
N ILE A 227 10.29 0.75 30.80
CA ILE A 227 9.83 2.12 31.08
C ILE A 227 9.12 2.65 29.83
N MET A 228 8.39 3.78 29.92
CA MET A 228 7.69 4.33 28.74
C MET A 228 8.53 5.35 27.96
N HIS A 229 9.36 6.14 28.66
CA HIS A 229 10.11 7.26 28.08
C HIS A 229 11.39 7.50 28.88
N SER A 230 12.34 8.21 28.26
CA SER A 230 13.62 8.62 28.86
C SER A 230 13.51 9.77 29.86
N ARG A 231 12.43 10.57 29.83
CA ARG A 231 12.33 11.85 30.53
C ARG A 231 11.23 11.90 31.59
N PHE A 232 11.46 12.71 32.62
CA PHE A 232 10.42 13.19 33.54
C PHE A 232 9.45 14.15 32.82
N PRO A 233 8.26 14.41 33.38
CA PRO A 233 7.31 15.37 32.78
C PRO A 233 7.86 16.79 32.59
N ASN A 234 8.91 17.17 33.32
CA ASN A 234 9.60 18.45 33.17
C ASN A 234 10.67 18.47 32.05
N GLY A 235 10.82 17.38 31.29
CA GLY A 235 11.77 17.26 30.17
C GLY A 235 13.19 16.87 30.56
N THR A 236 13.51 16.64 31.84
CA THR A 236 14.84 16.15 32.21
C THR A 236 14.92 14.63 32.07
N ILE A 237 16.03 14.12 31.53
CA ILE A 237 16.30 12.67 31.47
C ILE A 237 16.24 12.07 32.88
N ARG A 238 15.80 10.81 32.98
CA ARG A 238 15.73 10.00 34.20
C ARG A 238 17.00 9.16 34.36
N PRO A 239 18.12 9.70 34.89
CA PRO A 239 19.40 8.98 34.95
C PRO A 239 19.33 7.69 35.78
N GLU A 240 18.37 7.60 36.70
CA GLU A 240 18.13 6.41 37.50
C GLU A 240 17.43 5.27 36.74
N LEU A 241 16.76 5.59 35.63
CA LEU A 241 16.03 4.62 34.80
C LEU A 241 16.66 4.38 33.43
N LEU A 242 17.46 5.33 32.94
CA LEU A 242 18.07 5.27 31.62
C LEU A 242 19.55 5.64 31.67
N ASN A 243 20.38 4.75 31.14
CA ASN A 243 21.78 5.00 30.88
C ASN A 243 22.18 4.31 29.57
N SER A 244 23.35 4.69 29.04
CA SER A 244 23.88 4.15 27.79
C SER A 244 23.97 2.62 27.79
N THR A 245 24.40 2.02 28.90
CA THR A 245 24.55 0.55 29.00
C THR A 245 23.23 -0.18 28.85
N LEU A 246 22.13 0.38 29.34
CA LEU A 246 20.80 -0.22 29.18
C LEU A 246 20.33 -0.17 27.73
N ILE A 247 20.63 0.91 27.00
CA ILE A 247 20.30 1.06 25.57
C ILE A 247 21.17 0.09 24.76
N ASP A 248 22.48 0.10 24.98
CA ASP A 248 23.48 -0.77 24.33
C ASP A 248 23.16 -2.26 24.49
N GLN A 249 22.74 -2.68 25.68
CA GLN A 249 22.38 -4.08 25.93
C GLN A 249 20.99 -4.46 25.41
N ALA A 250 20.14 -3.50 25.02
CA ALA A 250 18.80 -3.81 24.54
C ALA A 250 18.80 -4.39 23.12
N VAL A 251 19.76 -3.97 22.29
CA VAL A 251 19.92 -4.40 20.90
C VAL A 251 21.40 -4.54 20.62
N GLU A 252 21.88 -5.74 20.32
CA GLU A 252 23.31 -5.95 20.04
C GLU A 252 23.48 -6.77 18.74
N PRO A 253 24.53 -6.50 17.97
CA PRO A 253 24.86 -7.24 16.77
C PRO A 253 26.08 -8.15 16.94
N ASN A 254 26.24 -9.04 15.98
CA ASN A 254 27.54 -9.56 15.58
C ASN A 254 27.70 -9.38 14.07
N ALA A 255 28.65 -10.09 13.44
CA ALA A 255 28.91 -9.95 12.00
C ALA A 255 27.71 -10.23 11.08
N ILE A 256 26.72 -11.02 11.53
CA ILE A 256 25.60 -11.49 10.69
C ILE A 256 24.23 -11.48 11.38
N HIS A 257 24.17 -11.33 12.71
CA HIS A 257 22.93 -11.33 13.48
C HIS A 257 22.78 -10.03 14.26
N VAL A 258 21.52 -9.70 14.58
CA VAL A 258 21.14 -8.76 15.63
C VAL A 258 20.18 -9.45 16.58
N TRP A 259 20.30 -9.19 17.88
CA TRP A 259 19.33 -9.67 18.86
C TRP A 259 18.81 -8.57 19.75
N PHE A 260 17.52 -8.68 20.07
CA PHE A 260 16.83 -7.80 21.01
C PHE A 260 16.67 -8.51 22.34
N LYS A 261 16.99 -7.83 23.44
CA LYS A 261 16.80 -8.31 24.82
C LYS A 261 15.69 -7.52 25.49
N LEU A 262 14.55 -8.17 25.68
CA LEU A 262 13.37 -7.60 26.31
C LEU A 262 13.45 -7.74 27.83
N LYS A 263 12.83 -6.81 28.57
CA LYS A 263 12.70 -6.92 30.04
C LYS A 263 11.79 -8.04 30.49
N ARG A 264 10.82 -8.40 29.64
CA ARG A 264 9.81 -9.42 29.89
C ARG A 264 9.26 -9.92 28.55
N PRO A 265 8.66 -11.12 28.51
CA PRO A 265 7.96 -11.57 27.31
C PRO A 265 6.90 -10.55 26.90
N TYR A 266 6.90 -10.16 25.62
CA TYR A 266 6.06 -9.09 25.11
C TYR A 266 5.42 -9.51 23.78
N PRO A 267 4.20 -10.09 23.80
CA PRO A 267 3.57 -10.65 22.61
C PRO A 267 3.47 -9.72 21.39
N PRO A 268 3.22 -8.41 21.53
CA PRO A 268 3.15 -7.49 20.39
C PRO A 268 4.50 -7.15 19.72
N PHE A 269 5.63 -7.66 20.23
CA PHE A 269 6.96 -7.17 19.82
C PHE A 269 7.21 -7.29 18.31
N LEU A 270 6.85 -8.42 17.68
CA LEU A 270 7.00 -8.58 16.21
C LEU A 270 6.09 -7.63 15.42
N GLN A 271 4.91 -7.28 15.94
CA GLN A 271 4.05 -6.26 15.31
C GLN A 271 4.71 -4.89 15.36
N ILE A 272 5.30 -4.51 16.50
CA ILE A 272 6.03 -3.25 16.68
C ILE A 272 7.20 -3.17 15.70
N LEU A 273 7.93 -4.28 15.49
CA LEU A 273 9.04 -4.36 14.55
C LEU A 273 8.62 -4.36 13.07
N SER A 274 7.33 -4.43 12.77
CA SER A 274 6.79 -4.41 11.39
C SER A 274 6.20 -3.03 11.01
N GLN A 275 6.53 -1.97 11.75
CA GLN A 275 5.93 -0.65 11.62
C GLN A 275 6.98 0.43 11.29
N ILE A 276 6.54 1.63 10.91
CA ILE A 276 7.41 2.70 10.40
C ILE A 276 8.57 3.02 11.34
N TRP A 277 8.32 3.07 12.65
CA TRP A 277 9.31 3.42 13.67
C TRP A 277 10.37 2.35 13.92
N ALA A 278 10.21 1.17 13.34
CA ALA A 278 11.18 0.08 13.36
C ALA A 278 11.95 -0.07 12.03
N SER A 279 11.79 0.89 11.11
CA SER A 279 12.53 0.88 9.84
C SER A 279 14.01 1.15 10.06
N ILE A 280 14.86 0.50 9.25
CA ILE A 280 16.31 0.57 9.41
C ILE A 280 16.87 1.78 8.65
N VAL A 281 17.72 2.56 9.32
CA VAL A 281 18.41 3.72 8.78
C VAL A 281 19.92 3.48 8.68
N SER A 282 20.59 4.14 7.74
CA SER A 282 22.05 4.05 7.64
C SER A 282 22.73 4.87 8.74
N LYS A 283 23.59 4.21 9.55
CA LYS A 283 24.38 4.89 10.59
C LYS A 283 25.23 6.01 10.05
N GLU A 284 25.96 5.74 8.98
CA GLU A 284 26.85 6.74 8.36
C GLU A 284 26.06 7.92 7.79
N PHE A 285 24.93 7.65 7.14
CA PHE A 285 24.09 8.71 6.59
C PHE A 285 23.52 9.61 7.70
N CYS A 286 22.97 9.03 8.77
CA CYS A 286 22.47 9.79 9.91
C CYS A 286 23.56 10.66 10.54
N ILE A 287 24.74 10.09 10.82
CA ILE A 287 25.88 10.83 11.40
C ILE A 287 26.31 11.99 10.49
N LYS A 288 26.39 11.75 9.17
CA LYS A 288 26.73 12.79 8.18
C LYS A 288 25.77 13.98 8.22
N HIS A 289 24.52 13.74 8.62
CA HIS A 289 23.47 14.75 8.72
C HIS A 289 23.25 15.23 10.17
N GLY A 290 24.25 15.09 11.05
CA GLY A 290 24.24 15.70 12.38
C GLY A 290 23.44 14.95 13.44
N ASP A 291 23.10 13.69 13.17
CA ASP A 291 22.44 12.83 14.15
C ASP A 291 23.40 12.30 15.23
N TRP A 292 22.88 11.49 16.15
CA TRP A 292 23.66 10.87 17.21
C TRP A 292 24.89 10.15 16.62
N PRO A 293 26.11 10.42 17.10
CA PRO A 293 27.37 9.91 16.53
C PRO A 293 27.57 8.40 16.71
N GLY A 294 26.62 7.69 17.32
CA GLY A 294 26.77 6.27 17.66
C GLY A 294 27.82 6.03 18.74
N THR A 295 28.03 7.01 19.63
CA THR A 295 28.93 6.90 20.78
C THR A 295 28.24 7.40 22.03
N TRP A 296 28.57 6.77 23.16
CA TRP A 296 27.95 7.08 24.45
C TRP A 296 28.50 8.35 25.12
N ASN A 297 29.52 9.00 24.53
CA ASN A 297 29.99 10.28 25.05
C ASN A 297 28.98 11.38 24.74
N ASN A 298 28.45 12.04 25.77
CA ASN A 298 27.45 13.11 25.65
C ASN A 298 26.20 12.72 24.82
N TRP A 299 25.83 11.43 24.77
CA TRP A 299 24.68 10.95 24.00
C TRP A 299 23.37 11.68 24.37
N THR A 300 23.24 12.11 25.62
CA THR A 300 22.10 12.86 26.15
C THR A 300 21.86 14.20 25.46
N LEU A 301 22.85 14.76 24.74
CA LEU A 301 22.68 15.97 23.92
C LEU A 301 21.78 15.74 22.70
N TYR A 302 21.59 14.48 22.31
CA TYR A 302 20.77 14.07 21.17
C TYR A 302 19.37 13.61 21.61
N ASN A 303 19.04 13.73 22.91
CA ASN A 303 17.72 13.42 23.42
C ASN A 303 16.76 14.59 23.21
N ASP A 304 15.55 14.28 22.77
CA ASP A 304 14.48 15.22 22.43
C ASP A 304 14.95 16.41 21.58
N PRO A 305 15.64 16.17 20.44
CA PRO A 305 16.10 17.28 19.62
C PRO A 305 14.87 18.08 19.13
N PRO A 306 14.96 19.40 18.93
CA PRO A 306 13.80 20.22 18.56
C PRO A 306 13.23 19.87 17.18
N ARG A 307 14.03 19.21 16.34
CA ARG A 307 13.66 18.68 15.01
C ARG A 307 14.56 17.49 14.70
N SER A 308 14.05 16.50 13.96
CA SER A 308 14.91 15.46 13.40
C SER A 308 16.00 16.07 12.50
N PRO A 309 17.27 15.64 12.61
CA PRO A 309 18.31 16.05 11.68
C PRO A 309 17.98 15.66 10.22
N LEU A 310 17.37 14.49 9.99
CA LEU A 310 16.97 14.07 8.64
C LEU A 310 15.87 14.99 8.07
N ASP A 311 14.92 15.43 8.90
CA ASP A 311 13.90 16.40 8.48
C ASP A 311 14.47 17.80 8.25
N MET A 312 15.50 18.20 9.01
CA MET A 312 16.14 19.51 8.86
C MET A 312 16.79 19.66 7.49
N TYR A 313 17.41 18.59 7.00
CA TYR A 313 18.02 18.54 5.67
C TYR A 313 17.06 18.08 4.57
N GLU A 314 15.87 17.59 4.93
CA GLU A 314 14.89 16.98 4.03
C GLU A 314 15.52 15.86 3.19
N VAL A 315 16.07 14.87 3.88
CA VAL A 315 16.80 13.75 3.27
C VAL A 315 16.26 12.41 3.74
N MET A 316 16.37 11.41 2.88
CA MET A 316 16.10 10.02 3.22
C MET A 316 17.13 9.11 2.56
N CYS A 317 17.52 8.04 3.26
CA CYS A 317 18.41 7.01 2.73
C CYS A 317 18.07 5.66 3.35
N GLY A 318 17.38 4.83 2.55
CA GLY A 318 16.92 3.52 2.97
C GLY A 318 17.20 2.46 1.90
N THR A 319 16.51 1.32 1.99
CA THR A 319 16.81 0.13 1.19
C THR A 319 15.68 -0.30 0.24
N GLU A 320 14.55 0.41 0.24
CA GLU A 320 13.31 0.12 -0.52
C GLU A 320 13.41 0.42 -2.04
N PRO A 321 12.33 0.13 -2.83
CA PRO A 321 12.31 0.35 -4.28
C PRO A 321 12.28 1.80 -4.73
N TYR A 322 12.10 2.78 -3.84
CA TYR A 322 12.17 4.20 -4.18
C TYR A 322 13.20 4.96 -3.34
N MET A 323 13.73 6.01 -3.95
CA MET A 323 14.57 7.02 -3.31
C MET A 323 13.80 8.33 -3.24
N PHE A 324 13.98 9.04 -2.13
CA PHE A 324 13.50 10.41 -1.99
C PHE A 324 14.16 11.34 -3.02
N LYS A 325 13.35 12.18 -3.68
CA LYS A 325 13.84 13.18 -4.64
C LYS A 325 13.61 14.61 -4.16
N SER A 326 12.40 14.93 -3.73
CA SER A 326 12.10 16.28 -3.24
C SER A 326 10.81 16.33 -2.44
N TRP A 327 10.73 17.34 -1.56
CA TRP A 327 9.53 17.70 -0.83
C TRP A 327 9.24 19.19 -1.06
N ARG A 328 8.10 19.46 -1.69
CA ARG A 328 7.52 20.81 -1.75
C ARG A 328 6.42 20.86 -0.71
N ARG A 329 6.69 21.49 0.42
CA ARG A 329 5.76 21.60 1.56
C ARG A 329 4.37 22.06 1.11
N GLU A 330 3.33 21.45 1.67
CA GLU A 330 1.92 21.69 1.37
C GLU A 330 1.52 21.48 -0.11
N VAL A 331 2.39 20.88 -0.92
CA VAL A 331 2.18 20.67 -2.35
C VAL A 331 2.37 19.20 -2.74
N GLN A 332 3.59 18.68 -2.64
CA GLN A 332 3.88 17.30 -3.03
C GLN A 332 5.22 16.77 -2.51
N ILE A 333 5.30 15.44 -2.39
CA ILE A 333 6.54 14.68 -2.28
C ILE A 333 6.76 13.91 -3.57
N THR A 334 8.00 13.89 -4.04
CA THR A 334 8.42 13.14 -5.24
C THR A 334 9.41 12.07 -4.84
N LEU A 335 9.12 10.83 -5.23
CA LEU A 335 9.99 9.68 -5.10
C LEU A 335 10.38 9.18 -6.50
N VAL A 336 11.59 8.66 -6.65
CA VAL A 336 12.08 8.07 -7.91
C VAL A 336 12.56 6.66 -7.66
N ARG A 337 12.35 5.76 -8.62
CA ARG A 337 12.74 4.35 -8.46
C ARG A 337 14.22 4.23 -8.10
N ASN A 338 14.52 3.31 -7.21
CA ASN A 338 15.85 2.78 -6.99
C ASN A 338 16.12 1.72 -8.07
N PRO A 339 16.97 1.99 -9.08
CA PRO A 339 17.25 1.02 -10.14
C PRO A 339 17.99 -0.22 -9.62
N ASN A 340 18.59 -0.13 -8.44
CA ASN A 340 19.39 -1.18 -7.82
C ASN A 340 18.69 -1.79 -6.60
N TYR A 341 17.36 -1.69 -6.49
CA TYR A 341 16.63 -2.33 -5.41
C TYR A 341 16.86 -3.84 -5.42
N TRP A 342 17.19 -4.41 -4.25
CA TRP A 342 17.66 -5.79 -4.10
C TRP A 342 16.59 -6.84 -4.42
N ARG A 343 15.29 -6.48 -4.38
CA ARG A 343 14.18 -7.34 -4.84
C ARG A 343 13.72 -7.04 -6.28
N GLY A 344 14.49 -6.25 -7.01
CA GLY A 344 14.22 -5.84 -8.39
C GLY A 344 13.50 -4.49 -8.46
N PRO A 345 13.89 -3.60 -9.39
CA PRO A 345 13.37 -2.23 -9.43
C PRO A 345 11.86 -2.19 -9.65
N ALA A 346 11.19 -1.19 -9.05
CA ALA A 346 9.79 -0.93 -9.31
C ALA A 346 9.52 -0.65 -10.80
N SER A 347 8.39 -1.14 -11.31
CA SER A 347 7.98 -0.93 -12.71
C SER A 347 7.65 0.53 -13.00
N ILE A 348 7.17 1.28 -12.01
CA ILE A 348 6.86 2.71 -12.13
C ILE A 348 8.07 3.54 -11.71
N GLU A 349 8.50 4.47 -12.57
CA GLU A 349 9.75 5.22 -12.39
C GLU A 349 9.66 6.35 -11.36
N THR A 350 8.50 6.99 -11.26
CA THR A 350 8.28 8.13 -10.37
C THR A 350 6.96 7.97 -9.63
N ALA A 351 6.96 8.24 -8.32
CA ALA A 351 5.76 8.39 -7.54
C ALA A 351 5.65 9.84 -7.06
N ILE A 352 4.50 10.47 -7.28
CA ILE A 352 4.21 11.83 -6.81
C ILE A 352 3.02 11.76 -5.85
N ILE A 353 3.28 12.04 -4.58
CA ILE A 353 2.25 12.15 -3.55
C ILE A 353 1.89 13.63 -3.44
N LYS A 354 0.70 14.01 -3.92
CA LYS A 354 0.18 15.38 -3.93
C LYS A 354 -0.77 15.60 -2.76
N LYS A 355 -0.55 16.68 -2.01
CA LYS A 355 -1.50 17.16 -1.00
C LYS A 355 -2.55 18.04 -1.68
N ILE A 356 -3.82 17.63 -1.58
CA ILE A 356 -4.96 18.38 -2.10
C ILE A 356 -6.09 18.24 -1.10
N ASP A 357 -6.43 19.30 -0.38
CA ASP A 357 -7.42 19.25 0.70
C ASP A 357 -8.86 19.08 0.19
N GLU A 358 -9.21 19.76 -0.89
CA GLU A 358 -10.57 19.81 -1.44
C GLU A 358 -10.94 18.55 -2.24
N TRP A 359 -11.99 17.84 -1.80
CA TRP A 359 -12.49 16.63 -2.48
C TRP A 359 -12.86 16.89 -3.94
N SER A 360 -13.60 17.96 -4.23
CA SER A 360 -14.03 18.31 -5.59
C SER A 360 -12.84 18.43 -6.55
N THR A 361 -11.72 18.99 -6.08
CA THR A 361 -10.50 19.11 -6.88
C THR A 361 -9.85 17.75 -7.11
N ARG A 362 -9.72 16.91 -6.06
CA ARG A 362 -9.18 15.54 -6.22
C ARG A 362 -10.02 14.70 -7.19
N LYS A 363 -11.35 14.76 -7.06
CA LYS A 363 -12.28 14.07 -7.95
C LYS A 363 -12.09 14.51 -9.40
N LEU A 364 -12.07 15.82 -9.68
CA LEU A 364 -11.86 16.32 -11.04
C LEU A 364 -10.51 15.87 -11.61
N MET A 365 -9.44 15.90 -10.82
CA MET A 365 -8.13 15.41 -11.25
C MET A 365 -8.16 13.91 -11.58
N PHE A 366 -8.77 13.10 -10.72
CA PHE A 366 -8.89 11.66 -10.94
C PHE A 366 -9.69 11.34 -12.19
N MET A 367 -10.87 11.94 -12.35
CA MET A 367 -11.73 11.75 -13.53
C MET A 367 -11.09 12.24 -14.82
N ALA A 368 -10.20 13.24 -14.74
CA ALA A 368 -9.44 13.72 -15.88
C ALA A 368 -8.18 12.87 -16.18
N GLY A 369 -7.83 11.89 -15.33
CA GLY A 369 -6.58 11.12 -15.43
C GLY A 369 -5.32 11.90 -15.03
N ASP A 370 -5.46 13.02 -14.30
CA ASP A 370 -4.35 13.80 -13.73
C ASP A 370 -3.86 13.25 -12.37
N ALA A 371 -4.59 12.29 -11.80
CA ALA A 371 -4.21 11.47 -10.65
C ALA A 371 -4.63 10.02 -10.92
N ASP A 372 -3.84 9.07 -10.43
CA ASP A 372 -4.04 7.63 -10.62
C ASP A 372 -4.60 6.96 -9.35
N MET A 373 -4.41 7.59 -8.20
CA MET A 373 -5.00 7.18 -6.92
C MET A 373 -5.46 8.42 -6.15
N VAL A 374 -6.60 8.34 -5.47
CA VAL A 374 -7.12 9.44 -4.66
C VAL A 374 -7.64 8.98 -3.31
N TYR A 375 -7.39 9.78 -2.26
CA TYR A 375 -8.11 9.64 -0.99
C TYR A 375 -9.54 10.16 -1.12
N VAL A 376 -10.50 9.32 -0.76
CA VAL A 376 -11.93 9.56 -0.90
C VAL A 376 -12.56 9.55 0.49
N PRO A 377 -13.09 10.69 0.98
CA PRO A 377 -13.82 10.70 2.23
C PRO A 377 -15.04 9.76 2.13
N ARG A 378 -15.32 9.02 3.20
CA ARG A 378 -16.39 7.99 3.20
C ARG A 378 -17.75 8.51 2.74
N ALA A 379 -18.08 9.76 3.04
CA ALA A 379 -19.34 10.40 2.60
C ALA A 379 -19.46 10.55 1.08
N HIS A 380 -18.33 10.57 0.36
CA HIS A 380 -18.26 10.75 -1.09
C HIS A 380 -17.97 9.46 -1.86
N ALA A 381 -17.75 8.33 -1.18
CA ALA A 381 -17.51 7.04 -1.82
C ALA A 381 -18.60 6.65 -2.84
N PRO A 382 -19.92 6.86 -2.57
CA PRO A 382 -20.97 6.57 -3.54
C PRO A 382 -20.89 7.37 -4.85
N GLU A 383 -20.10 8.45 -4.89
CA GLU A 383 -19.94 9.26 -6.10
C GLU A 383 -18.98 8.63 -7.13
N ILE A 384 -18.17 7.65 -6.71
CA ILE A 384 -17.13 7.03 -7.55
C ILE A 384 -17.20 5.50 -7.59
N GLU A 385 -17.84 4.87 -6.59
CA GLU A 385 -18.01 3.42 -6.54
C GLU A 385 -18.80 2.92 -7.75
N GLY A 386 -18.26 1.88 -8.41
CA GLY A 386 -18.86 1.28 -9.60
C GLY A 386 -18.64 2.09 -10.89
N LEU A 387 -17.91 3.20 -10.85
CA LEU A 387 -17.54 3.89 -12.07
C LEU A 387 -16.58 3.04 -12.92
N PRO A 388 -16.74 3.05 -14.26
CA PRO A 388 -15.92 2.24 -15.16
C PRO A 388 -14.43 2.58 -15.04
N GLY A 389 -13.58 1.55 -15.00
CA GLY A 389 -12.13 1.73 -14.91
C GLY A 389 -11.61 2.20 -13.54
N ILE A 390 -12.48 2.33 -12.54
CA ILE A 390 -12.11 2.78 -11.19
C ILE A 390 -12.19 1.61 -10.20
N GLY A 391 -11.05 1.30 -9.58
CA GLY A 391 -10.99 0.40 -8.43
C GLY A 391 -11.22 1.17 -7.12
N CYS A 392 -12.20 0.74 -6.32
CA CYS A 392 -12.44 1.31 -4.99
C CYS A 392 -11.98 0.32 -3.90
N TYR A 393 -11.08 0.77 -3.02
CA TYR A 393 -10.57 -0.01 -1.90
C TYR A 393 -11.06 0.61 -0.58
N ILE A 394 -12.02 -0.03 0.06
CA ILE A 394 -12.56 0.43 1.35
C ILE A 394 -11.72 -0.16 2.46
N LEU A 395 -10.94 0.69 3.13
CA LEU A 395 -10.23 0.31 4.35
C LEU A 395 -11.27 0.11 5.47
N GLN A 396 -11.42 -1.14 5.92
CA GLN A 396 -12.10 -1.46 7.17
C GLN A 396 -11.12 -1.14 8.30
N LEU A 397 -11.39 -0.06 9.02
CA LEU A 397 -10.69 0.31 10.26
C LEU A 397 -11.23 -0.48 11.45
#